data_AF-A0A6A4XSJ8-F1
#
_entry.id   AF-A0A6A4XSJ8-F1
#
_cell.length_a   1.000
_cell.length_b   1.000
_cell.length_c   1.000
_cell.angle_alpha   90.00
_cell.angle_beta   90.00
_cell.angle_gamma   90.00
#
_symmetry.space_group_name_H-M   'P 1'
#
loop_
_entity.id
_entity.type
_entity.pdbx_description
1 polymer ?
#
loop_
_entity_poly.entity_id
_entity_poly.type
_entity_poly.pdbx_seq_one_letter_code
_entity_poly.pdbx_strand_id
1 'polypeptide(L)'
;MQRSASEGFPLEHVFLSSPSKRRIRAIVELNREVNRKVDEQAQVQQAVQRTKYLSRWKHLRALFSYYKLNALPATSATRIASPGEQHAHSPQRRKHDHGHLELACAELCVEPWVPVMVMESIMYSSLMLDARAIAAQSLVKSFLQCMHVSHPRKPGTFVDFRAICCMWDVLVNPTFPPARRLTRWFYIYAVAPPSSPREEAVVLAMDVRAMLLLSCPDVDGERDMDPFVHELLDSLDDQPLHLACLLAFAGTLLRDAHGHDAPPAPDHRFDLQVLVRRFCWDNLTEAQRVAIEKDESDLTAAIVERERMHAQHKRALAYWMLMEPRKRFQRWKHFTDDSVRLKKADAHAKWYKHRHGLCYLGRNTARVQWMKRRRADAARQYHRTLQHTALDGWVHFWTAETELARVATGQAEWQYATKRLRASYERLQTHATEQREAKKVLLARAVALLQQTTDKLLVKMVDAWRYFVQLQQRDRMAAKDQANLVAAGVEFDRCQRELRQMDYEDRYAAQIRADEEADFERARKAMFRAQAKQVYEVRKIK
;
A
#
# COMPACT_ATOMS: atom_id res chain seq x y z
N MET A 1 9.30 -39.52 -107.09
CA MET A 1 9.78 -38.14 -106.89
C MET A 1 9.82 -37.86 -105.40
N GLN A 2 10.99 -37.47 -104.90
CA GLN A 2 11.28 -37.14 -103.50
C GLN A 2 10.62 -35.80 -103.10
N ARG A 3 10.19 -35.72 -101.83
CA ARG A 3 10.33 -34.59 -100.86
C ARG A 3 9.28 -34.79 -99.75
N SER A 4 9.63 -35.39 -98.61
CA SER A 4 10.26 -34.77 -97.43
C SER A 4 9.49 -33.57 -96.86
N ALA A 5 8.55 -33.85 -95.94
CA ALA A 5 8.15 -32.93 -94.88
C ALA A 5 7.98 -33.76 -93.61
N SER A 6 8.85 -33.48 -92.65
CA SER A 6 8.98 -34.11 -91.34
C SER A 6 7.81 -33.74 -90.44
N GLU A 7 6.92 -34.68 -90.18
CA GLU A 7 6.18 -34.67 -88.92
C GLU A 7 7.13 -35.15 -87.84
N GLY A 8 7.68 -34.17 -87.10
CA GLY A 8 8.28 -34.43 -85.81
C GLY A 8 7.21 -34.97 -84.89
N PHE A 9 7.15 -36.29 -84.75
CA PHE A 9 6.57 -36.90 -83.57
C PHE A 9 7.28 -36.29 -82.35
N PRO A 10 6.58 -35.63 -81.41
CA PRO A 10 7.17 -35.45 -80.10
C PRO A 10 7.33 -36.86 -79.56
N LEU A 11 8.59 -37.26 -79.38
CA LEU A 11 9.00 -38.32 -78.50
C LEU A 11 8.32 -38.07 -77.15
N GLU A 12 7.11 -38.59 -76.98
CA GLU A 12 6.64 -39.05 -75.70
C GLU A 12 7.68 -40.06 -75.25
N HIS A 13 8.64 -39.57 -74.48
CA HIS A 13 9.30 -40.33 -73.46
C HIS A 13 8.19 -40.89 -72.55
N VAL A 14 7.58 -41.98 -73.00
CA VAL A 14 6.98 -43.01 -72.17
C VAL A 14 8.14 -43.65 -71.42
N PHE A 15 8.78 -42.88 -70.55
CA PHE A 15 9.43 -43.45 -69.39
C PHE A 15 8.30 -44.10 -68.62
N LEU A 16 8.16 -45.41 -68.85
CA LEU A 16 7.45 -46.36 -68.03
C LEU A 16 7.85 -46.10 -66.58
N SER A 17 7.15 -45.18 -65.93
CA SER A 17 7.23 -45.01 -64.49
C SER A 17 6.65 -46.31 -63.95
N SER A 18 7.53 -47.15 -63.41
CA SER A 18 7.15 -48.44 -62.83
C SER A 18 5.89 -48.29 -61.98
N PRO A 19 5.01 -49.30 -61.90
CA PRO A 19 3.81 -49.25 -61.07
C PRO A 19 4.10 -48.79 -59.63
N SER A 20 5.31 -49.07 -59.13
CA SER A 20 5.82 -48.57 -57.85
C SER A 20 6.01 -47.05 -57.79
N LYS A 21 6.50 -46.38 -58.84
CA LYS A 21 6.71 -44.92 -58.85
C LYS A 21 5.40 -44.12 -58.86
N ARG A 22 4.35 -44.61 -59.53
CA ARG A 22 3.00 -44.00 -59.45
C ARG A 22 2.36 -44.18 -58.08
N ARG A 23 2.48 -45.38 -57.49
CA ARG A 23 2.01 -45.68 -56.13
C ARG A 23 2.73 -44.82 -55.08
N ILE A 24 4.04 -44.65 -55.19
CA ILE A 24 4.83 -43.79 -54.29
C ILE A 24 4.38 -42.33 -54.42
N ARG A 25 4.15 -41.82 -55.63
CA ARG A 25 3.63 -40.46 -55.84
C ARG A 25 2.26 -40.27 -55.20
N ALA A 26 1.34 -41.21 -55.40
CA ALA A 26 0.02 -41.18 -54.78
C ALA A 26 0.08 -41.22 -53.24
N ILE A 27 0.98 -42.02 -52.65
CA ILE A 27 1.20 -42.06 -51.19
C ILE A 27 1.78 -40.74 -50.67
N VAL A 28 2.70 -40.11 -51.41
CA VAL A 28 3.29 -38.82 -51.05
C VAL A 28 2.26 -37.69 -51.16
N GLU A 29 1.41 -37.70 -52.18
CA GLU A 29 0.31 -36.74 -52.34
C GLU A 29 -0.76 -36.91 -51.26
N LEU A 30 -1.13 -38.14 -50.93
CA LEU A 30 -2.03 -38.45 -49.82
C LEU A 30 -1.45 -37.99 -48.48
N ASN A 31 -0.15 -38.22 -48.23
CA ASN A 31 0.52 -37.73 -47.03
C ASN A 31 0.59 -36.19 -46.98
N ARG A 32 0.76 -35.51 -48.12
CA ARG A 32 0.71 -34.03 -48.18
C ARG A 32 -0.69 -33.50 -47.90
N GLU A 33 -1.74 -34.15 -48.40
CA GLU A 33 -3.12 -33.79 -48.08
C GLU A 33 -3.49 -34.08 -46.63
N VAL A 34 -3.05 -35.20 -46.08
CA VAL A 34 -3.22 -35.52 -44.65
C VAL A 34 -2.49 -34.50 -43.79
N ASN A 35 -1.23 -34.17 -44.12
CA ASN A 35 -0.47 -33.16 -43.38
C ASN A 35 -1.13 -31.78 -43.48
N ARG A 36 -1.60 -31.36 -44.66
CA ARG A 36 -2.37 -30.12 -44.80
C ARG A 36 -3.63 -30.11 -43.95
N LYS A 37 -4.39 -31.20 -43.91
CA LYS A 37 -5.59 -31.31 -43.06
C LYS A 37 -5.25 -31.31 -41.57
N VAL A 38 -4.11 -31.89 -41.18
CA VAL A 38 -3.59 -31.85 -39.82
C VAL A 38 -3.17 -30.42 -39.45
N ASP A 39 -2.48 -29.71 -40.34
CA ASP A 39 -2.07 -28.32 -40.14
C ASP A 39 -3.28 -27.37 -40.08
N GLU A 40 -4.28 -27.57 -40.95
CA GLU A 40 -5.56 -26.85 -40.91
C GLU A 40 -6.33 -27.13 -39.62
N GLN A 41 -6.40 -28.40 -39.16
CA GLN A 41 -6.98 -28.75 -37.87
C GLN A 41 -6.21 -28.11 -36.71
N ALA A 42 -4.88 -28.05 -36.76
CA ALA A 42 -4.07 -27.39 -35.74
C ALA A 42 -4.33 -25.88 -35.72
N GLN A 43 -4.46 -25.23 -36.88
CA GLN A 43 -4.80 -23.81 -36.98
C GLN A 43 -6.21 -23.50 -36.48
N VAL A 44 -7.21 -24.34 -36.82
CA VAL A 44 -8.58 -24.20 -36.30
C VAL A 44 -8.62 -24.42 -34.79
N GLN A 45 -7.90 -25.42 -34.27
CA GLN A 45 -7.77 -25.64 -32.83
C GLN A 45 -7.08 -24.47 -32.13
N GLN A 46 -6.04 -23.87 -32.72
CA GLN A 46 -5.42 -22.65 -32.21
C GLN A 46 -6.39 -21.46 -32.22
N ALA A 47 -7.20 -21.28 -33.26
CA ALA A 47 -8.20 -20.22 -33.33
C ALA A 47 -9.34 -20.42 -32.31
N VAL A 48 -9.77 -21.67 -32.10
CA VAL A 48 -10.77 -22.04 -31.09
C VAL A 48 -10.21 -21.89 -29.67
N GLN A 49 -8.95 -22.24 -29.45
CA GLN A 49 -8.28 -21.97 -28.17
C GLN A 49 -8.16 -20.47 -27.91
N ARG A 50 -7.76 -19.67 -28.91
CA ARG A 50 -7.70 -18.21 -28.80
C ARG A 50 -9.07 -17.61 -28.46
N THR A 51 -10.13 -17.98 -29.16
CA THR A 51 -11.50 -17.50 -28.84
C THR A 51 -11.99 -17.92 -27.44
N LYS A 52 -11.59 -19.10 -26.98
CA LYS A 52 -11.82 -19.59 -25.60
C LYS A 52 -11.05 -18.77 -24.54
N TYR A 53 -9.85 -18.31 -24.85
CA TYR A 53 -9.07 -17.40 -24.01
C TYR A 53 -9.72 -16.01 -23.88
N LEU A 54 -10.48 -15.57 -24.88
CA LEU A 54 -11.21 -14.29 -24.86
C LEU A 54 -12.53 -14.37 -24.06
N SER A 55 -13.21 -15.51 -24.11
CA SER A 55 -14.48 -15.70 -23.41
C SER A 55 -14.34 -15.92 -21.90
N ARG A 56 -13.14 -16.25 -21.40
CA ARG A 56 -12.91 -16.51 -19.97
C ARG A 56 -13.25 -15.31 -19.08
N TRP A 57 -12.83 -14.10 -19.44
CA TRP A 57 -13.10 -12.88 -18.66
C TRP A 57 -14.59 -12.49 -18.71
N LYS A 58 -15.27 -12.77 -19.82
CA LYS A 58 -16.72 -12.58 -19.93
C LYS A 58 -17.47 -13.47 -18.93
N HIS A 59 -17.16 -14.77 -18.90
CA HIS A 59 -17.82 -15.70 -17.97
C HIS A 59 -17.43 -15.44 -16.51
N LEU A 60 -16.17 -15.08 -16.25
CA LEU A 60 -15.71 -14.72 -14.91
C LEU A 60 -16.41 -13.47 -14.36
N ARG A 61 -16.56 -12.41 -15.17
CA ARG A 61 -17.29 -11.20 -14.77
C ARG A 61 -18.76 -11.49 -14.48
N ALA A 62 -19.41 -12.33 -15.29
CA ALA A 62 -20.79 -12.74 -15.07
C ALA A 62 -20.93 -13.53 -13.76
N LEU A 63 -20.00 -14.46 -13.49
CA LEU A 63 -19.94 -15.20 -12.23
C LEU A 63 -19.68 -14.27 -11.03
N PHE A 64 -18.74 -13.33 -11.15
CA PHE A 64 -18.42 -12.37 -10.10
C PHE A 64 -19.60 -11.44 -9.79
N SER A 65 -20.32 -10.99 -10.81
CA SER A 65 -21.54 -10.19 -10.65
C SER A 65 -22.62 -10.99 -9.92
N TYR A 66 -22.83 -12.25 -10.30
CA TYR A 66 -23.75 -13.15 -9.60
C TYR A 66 -23.33 -13.40 -8.14
N TYR A 67 -22.03 -13.59 -7.89
CA TYR A 67 -21.47 -13.71 -6.55
C TYR A 67 -21.73 -12.44 -5.71
N LYS A 68 -21.48 -11.25 -6.26
CA LYS A 68 -21.70 -9.98 -5.54
C LYS A 68 -23.18 -9.71 -5.24
N LEU A 69 -24.08 -10.07 -6.14
CA LEU A 69 -25.53 -9.91 -5.94
C LEU A 69 -26.09 -10.87 -4.88
N ASN A 70 -25.52 -12.07 -4.76
CA ASN A 70 -25.96 -13.10 -3.82
C ASN A 70 -25.11 -13.18 -2.54
N ALA A 71 -24.06 -12.36 -2.45
CA ALA A 71 -23.29 -12.22 -1.21
C ALA A 71 -24.20 -11.60 -0.15
N LEU A 72 -24.46 -12.36 0.93
CA LEU A 72 -25.15 -11.83 2.10
C LEU A 72 -24.44 -10.54 2.55
N PRO A 73 -25.19 -9.46 2.86
CA PRO A 73 -24.58 -8.24 3.37
C PRO A 73 -23.76 -8.60 4.60
N ALA A 74 -22.49 -8.21 4.60
CA ALA A 74 -21.58 -8.43 5.71
C ALA A 74 -22.28 -7.94 6.98
N THR A 75 -22.65 -8.88 7.85
CA THR A 75 -23.16 -8.54 9.18
C THR A 75 -22.08 -7.72 9.85
N SER A 76 -22.38 -6.43 10.01
CA SER A 76 -21.61 -5.39 10.69
C SER A 76 -20.62 -5.97 11.69
N ALA A 77 -19.32 -5.81 11.43
CA ALA A 77 -18.28 -6.07 12.41
C ALA A 77 -18.50 -5.14 13.60
N THR A 78 -19.19 -5.64 14.61
CA THR A 78 -19.33 -4.99 15.91
C THR A 78 -17.94 -4.87 16.51
N ARG A 79 -17.52 -3.63 16.73
CA ARG A 79 -16.42 -3.26 17.64
C ARG A 79 -16.53 -4.08 18.93
N ILE A 80 -15.61 -5.00 19.18
CA ILE A 80 -15.28 -5.42 20.54
C ILE A 80 -13.76 -5.43 20.67
N ALA A 81 -13.33 -4.81 21.76
CA ALA A 81 -11.97 -4.51 22.11
C ALA A 81 -11.24 -5.70 22.75
N SER A 82 -9.91 -5.61 22.62
CA SER A 82 -8.86 -6.12 23.52
C SER A 82 -8.44 -7.60 23.53
N PRO A 83 -7.14 -7.85 23.81
CA PRO A 83 -6.45 -9.11 23.57
C PRO A 83 -6.30 -9.94 24.85
N GLY A 84 -6.32 -11.27 24.72
CA GLY A 84 -6.00 -12.18 25.82
C GLY A 84 -6.05 -13.65 25.39
N GLU A 85 -4.88 -14.28 25.49
CA GLU A 85 -4.66 -15.70 25.74
C GLU A 85 -4.84 -16.73 24.61
N GLN A 86 -3.73 -17.42 24.38
CA GLN A 86 -3.55 -18.61 23.57
C GLN A 86 -4.33 -19.78 24.16
N HIS A 87 -5.05 -20.54 23.34
CA HIS A 87 -5.11 -21.99 23.50
C HIS A 87 -5.34 -22.69 22.16
N ALA A 88 -4.70 -23.85 22.07
CA ALA A 88 -4.48 -24.64 20.88
C ALA A 88 -5.70 -25.53 20.51
N HIS A 89 -5.82 -25.76 19.20
CA HIS A 89 -6.49 -26.88 18.52
C HIS A 89 -7.98 -27.19 18.79
N SER A 90 -8.80 -26.81 17.81
CA SER A 90 -9.98 -27.57 17.35
C SER A 90 -10.15 -27.31 15.84
N PRO A 91 -10.25 -28.33 14.97
CA PRO A 91 -10.39 -28.15 13.51
C PRO A 91 -11.79 -27.69 13.05
N GLN A 92 -12.77 -27.57 13.95
CA GLN A 92 -14.19 -27.44 13.59
C GLN A 92 -14.81 -26.06 13.81
N ARG A 93 -14.00 -25.02 14.08
CA ARG A 93 -14.47 -23.64 14.28
C ARG A 93 -14.03 -22.62 13.22
N ARG A 94 -13.70 -23.06 12.00
CA ARG A 94 -13.57 -22.16 10.83
C ARG A 94 -14.94 -21.98 10.18
N LYS A 95 -15.81 -21.20 10.82
CA LYS A 95 -17.10 -20.79 10.25
C LYS A 95 -17.11 -19.27 10.08
N HIS A 96 -17.29 -18.85 8.84
CA HIS A 96 -17.76 -17.52 8.42
C HIS A 96 -16.78 -16.36 8.47
N ASP A 97 -15.69 -16.46 7.72
CA ASP A 97 -15.11 -15.27 7.08
C ASP A 97 -15.27 -15.41 5.56
N HIS A 98 -15.73 -14.36 4.91
CA HIS A 98 -16.13 -14.35 3.51
C HIS A 98 -14.95 -14.67 2.57
N GLY A 99 -15.17 -15.59 1.62
CA GLY A 99 -14.72 -15.45 0.22
C GLY A 99 -13.22 -15.34 -0.07
N HIS A 100 -12.41 -16.32 0.32
CA HIS A 100 -11.04 -16.43 -0.18
C HIS A 100 -10.88 -17.70 -1.02
N LEU A 101 -11.29 -17.63 -2.30
CA LEU A 101 -11.05 -18.68 -3.30
C LEU A 101 -9.55 -19.07 -3.32
N GLU A 102 -8.66 -18.08 -3.22
CA GLU A 102 -7.21 -18.27 -3.11
C GLU A 102 -6.82 -19.16 -1.93
N LEU A 103 -7.40 -18.93 -0.74
CA LEU A 103 -7.11 -19.70 0.46
C LEU A 103 -7.65 -21.14 0.33
N ALA A 104 -8.86 -21.30 -0.18
CA ALA A 104 -9.46 -22.61 -0.40
C ALA A 104 -8.64 -23.43 -1.40
N CYS A 105 -8.18 -22.81 -2.49
CA CYS A 105 -7.28 -23.46 -3.44
C CYS A 105 -5.91 -23.78 -2.82
N ALA A 106 -5.32 -22.87 -2.04
CA ALA A 106 -4.05 -23.12 -1.37
C ALA A 106 -4.11 -24.27 -0.34
N GLU A 107 -5.26 -24.45 0.33
CA GLU A 107 -5.45 -25.53 1.31
C GLU A 107 -5.82 -26.87 0.67
N LEU A 108 -6.57 -26.87 -0.43
CA LEU A 108 -7.16 -28.08 -1.02
C LEU A 108 -6.40 -28.60 -2.25
N CYS A 109 -5.58 -27.78 -2.90
CA CYS A 109 -4.88 -28.14 -4.13
C CYS A 109 -3.39 -28.39 -3.85
N VAL A 110 -2.99 -29.66 -3.93
CA VAL A 110 -1.58 -30.08 -3.76
C VAL A 110 -0.77 -29.92 -5.06
N GLU A 111 -1.43 -30.08 -6.21
CA GLU A 111 -0.86 -29.89 -7.55
C GLU A 111 -1.52 -28.69 -8.24
N PRO A 112 -0.82 -27.97 -9.13
CA PRO A 112 -1.38 -26.83 -9.88
C PRO A 112 -2.54 -27.22 -10.80
N TRP A 113 -2.48 -28.42 -11.40
CA TRP A 113 -3.53 -28.94 -12.27
C TRP A 113 -4.56 -29.76 -11.48
N VAL A 114 -5.77 -29.23 -11.39
CA VAL A 114 -6.85 -29.80 -10.58
C VAL A 114 -7.95 -30.31 -11.51
N PRO A 115 -8.55 -31.49 -11.25
CA PRO A 115 -9.69 -31.97 -12.01
C PRO A 115 -10.85 -30.96 -11.97
N VAL A 116 -11.51 -30.73 -13.10
CA VAL A 116 -12.60 -29.72 -13.22
C VAL A 116 -13.67 -29.90 -12.16
N MET A 117 -14.07 -31.13 -11.84
CA MET A 117 -15.09 -31.41 -10.82
C MET A 117 -14.66 -30.95 -9.41
N VAL A 118 -13.37 -31.08 -9.08
CA VAL A 118 -12.84 -30.63 -7.79
C VAL A 118 -12.85 -29.10 -7.74
N MET A 119 -12.40 -28.44 -8.82
CA MET A 119 -12.45 -26.98 -8.88
C MET A 119 -13.89 -26.45 -8.84
N GLU A 120 -14.84 -27.11 -9.51
CA GLU A 120 -16.27 -26.79 -9.45
C GLU A 120 -16.79 -26.85 -8.00
N SER A 121 -16.44 -27.90 -7.25
CA SER A 121 -16.79 -28.03 -5.82
C SER A 121 -16.15 -26.93 -4.96
N ILE A 122 -14.87 -26.62 -5.19
CA ILE A 122 -14.16 -25.53 -4.49
C ILE A 122 -14.84 -24.19 -4.77
N MET A 123 -15.24 -23.92 -6.01
CA MET A 123 -15.91 -22.66 -6.37
C MET A 123 -17.29 -22.54 -5.71
N TYR A 124 -18.13 -23.59 -5.71
CA TYR A 124 -19.42 -23.52 -5.02
C TYR A 124 -19.25 -23.29 -3.52
N SER A 125 -18.33 -24.02 -2.88
CA SER A 125 -18.11 -23.93 -1.43
C SER A 125 -17.47 -22.60 -1.01
N SER A 126 -16.38 -22.17 -1.65
CA SER A 126 -15.65 -20.96 -1.28
C SER A 126 -16.39 -19.66 -1.61
N LEU A 127 -17.15 -19.66 -2.71
CA LEU A 127 -17.95 -18.52 -3.14
C LEU A 127 -19.38 -18.55 -2.58
N MET A 128 -19.73 -19.56 -1.77
CA MET A 128 -21.07 -19.75 -1.19
C MET A 128 -22.19 -19.73 -2.24
N LEU A 129 -21.92 -20.31 -3.41
CA LEU A 129 -22.88 -20.38 -4.50
C LEU A 129 -23.78 -21.59 -4.29
N ASP A 130 -25.10 -21.42 -4.48
CA ASP A 130 -26.03 -22.52 -4.40
C ASP A 130 -25.83 -23.48 -5.58
N ALA A 131 -25.28 -24.66 -5.30
CA ALA A 131 -25.06 -25.71 -6.28
C ALA A 131 -26.37 -26.26 -6.87
N ARG A 132 -27.56 -25.91 -6.33
CA ARG A 132 -28.87 -26.26 -6.89
C ARG A 132 -29.40 -25.22 -7.87
N ALA A 133 -28.85 -24.00 -7.85
CA ALA A 133 -29.29 -22.93 -8.72
C ALA A 133 -28.75 -23.15 -10.15
N ILE A 134 -29.67 -23.33 -11.11
CA ILE A 134 -29.32 -23.56 -12.53
C ILE A 134 -28.44 -22.43 -13.09
N ALA A 135 -28.70 -21.18 -12.69
CA ALA A 135 -27.89 -20.03 -13.09
C ALA A 135 -26.44 -20.13 -12.58
N ALA A 136 -26.24 -20.47 -11.30
CA ALA A 136 -24.92 -20.67 -10.73
C ALA A 136 -24.18 -21.82 -11.42
N GLN A 137 -24.89 -22.93 -11.66
CA GLN A 137 -24.33 -24.08 -12.38
C GLN A 137 -23.87 -23.73 -13.79
N SER A 138 -24.71 -23.02 -14.54
CA SER A 138 -24.40 -22.60 -15.90
C SER A 138 -23.18 -21.68 -15.94
N LEU A 139 -23.08 -20.71 -15.01
CA LEU A 139 -21.97 -19.77 -14.94
C LEU A 139 -20.64 -20.46 -14.58
N VAL A 140 -20.63 -21.30 -13.55
CA VAL A 140 -19.42 -22.04 -13.13
C VAL A 140 -18.97 -22.98 -14.24
N LYS A 141 -19.88 -23.76 -14.85
CA LYS A 141 -19.54 -24.66 -15.95
C LYS A 141 -19.02 -23.92 -17.18
N SER A 142 -19.67 -22.83 -17.58
CA SER A 142 -19.24 -22.04 -18.75
C SER A 142 -17.86 -21.43 -18.54
N PHE A 143 -17.57 -20.96 -17.32
CA PHE A 143 -16.25 -20.46 -16.98
C PHE A 143 -15.19 -21.56 -16.97
N LEU A 144 -15.43 -22.67 -16.27
CA LEU A 144 -14.46 -23.78 -16.19
C LEU A 144 -14.20 -24.42 -17.55
N GLN A 145 -15.22 -24.52 -18.40
CA GLN A 145 -15.07 -24.96 -19.79
C GLN A 145 -14.03 -24.12 -20.54
N CYS A 146 -14.02 -22.80 -20.32
CA CYS A 146 -13.03 -21.89 -20.92
C CYS A 146 -11.62 -22.05 -20.32
N MET A 147 -11.50 -22.58 -19.12
CA MET A 147 -10.22 -22.77 -18.42
C MET A 147 -9.61 -24.17 -18.60
N HIS A 148 -10.24 -25.09 -19.34
CA HIS A 148 -9.69 -26.45 -19.48
C HIS A 148 -8.30 -26.46 -20.13
N VAL A 149 -7.39 -27.20 -19.50
CA VAL A 149 -6.02 -27.49 -19.94
C VAL A 149 -5.83 -29.01 -19.98
N SER A 150 -5.03 -29.49 -20.95
CA SER A 150 -4.64 -30.90 -21.03
C SER A 150 -3.51 -31.20 -20.05
N HIS A 151 -3.69 -32.21 -19.19
CA HIS A 151 -2.63 -32.61 -18.25
C HIS A 151 -1.59 -33.48 -18.97
N PRO A 152 -0.27 -33.23 -18.78
CA PRO A 152 0.79 -33.94 -19.51
C PRO A 152 0.96 -35.43 -19.17
N ARG A 153 0.21 -35.97 -18.20
CA ARG A 153 0.43 -37.32 -17.63
C ARG A 153 -0.86 -38.06 -17.27
N LYS A 154 -1.98 -37.37 -17.10
CA LYS A 154 -3.26 -37.94 -16.66
C LYS A 154 -4.32 -37.68 -17.73
N PRO A 155 -5.08 -38.71 -18.18
CA PRO A 155 -6.22 -38.49 -19.05
C PRO A 155 -7.36 -37.81 -18.28
N GLY A 156 -7.99 -36.79 -18.87
CA GLY A 156 -9.12 -36.07 -18.26
C GLY A 156 -9.08 -34.56 -18.53
N THR A 157 -10.10 -33.85 -18.02
CA THR A 157 -10.18 -32.39 -18.08
C THR A 157 -9.68 -31.78 -16.77
N PHE A 158 -8.66 -30.94 -16.89
CA PHE A 158 -8.02 -30.26 -15.76
C PHE A 158 -8.09 -28.75 -15.94
N VAL A 159 -7.91 -28.02 -14.85
CA VAL A 159 -7.75 -26.56 -14.84
C VAL A 159 -6.54 -26.21 -14.00
N ASP A 160 -5.83 -25.13 -14.35
CA ASP A 160 -4.82 -24.55 -13.48
C ASP A 160 -5.53 -23.63 -12.47
N PHE A 161 -5.54 -24.00 -11.19
CA PHE A 161 -6.22 -23.20 -10.17
C PHE A 161 -5.53 -21.85 -9.95
N ARG A 162 -4.22 -21.77 -10.21
CA ARG A 162 -3.39 -20.57 -10.04
C ARG A 162 -3.87 -19.44 -10.95
N ALA A 163 -4.18 -19.79 -12.19
CA ALA A 163 -4.77 -18.91 -13.19
C ALA A 163 -6.11 -18.33 -12.70
N ILE A 164 -7.00 -19.20 -12.19
CA ILE A 164 -8.32 -18.79 -11.71
C ILE A 164 -8.20 -17.84 -10.50
N CYS A 165 -7.30 -18.15 -9.57
CA CYS A 165 -7.03 -17.32 -8.40
C CYS A 165 -6.52 -15.93 -8.79
N CYS A 166 -5.52 -15.85 -9.67
CA CYS A 166 -4.96 -14.58 -10.14
C CYS A 166 -6.01 -13.72 -10.85
N MET A 167 -6.86 -14.33 -11.69
CA MET A 167 -7.95 -13.60 -12.37
C MET A 167 -9.03 -13.13 -11.38
N TRP A 168 -9.36 -13.96 -10.38
CA TRP A 168 -10.30 -13.59 -9.33
C TRP A 168 -9.79 -12.41 -8.49
N ASP A 169 -8.48 -12.37 -8.19
CA ASP A 169 -7.83 -11.28 -7.46
C ASP A 169 -8.02 -9.91 -8.14
N VAL A 170 -7.99 -9.86 -9.48
CA VAL A 170 -8.24 -8.62 -10.25
C VAL A 170 -9.62 -8.06 -9.97
N LEU A 171 -10.64 -8.93 -9.87
CA LEU A 171 -12.02 -8.51 -9.63
C LEU A 171 -12.27 -8.20 -8.15
N VAL A 172 -11.64 -8.94 -7.22
CA VAL A 172 -11.78 -8.68 -5.78
C VAL A 172 -11.06 -7.40 -5.38
N ASN A 173 -9.84 -7.18 -5.90
CA ASN A 173 -8.95 -6.09 -5.53
C ASN A 173 -8.57 -5.21 -6.75
N PRO A 174 -9.54 -4.47 -7.33
CA PRO A 174 -9.31 -3.72 -8.57
C PRO A 174 -8.31 -2.56 -8.41
N THR A 175 -8.25 -1.96 -7.21
CA THR A 175 -7.41 -0.79 -6.90
C THR A 175 -5.97 -1.14 -6.49
N PHE A 176 -5.60 -2.42 -6.48
CA PHE A 176 -4.22 -2.80 -6.14
C PHE A 176 -3.20 -2.23 -7.13
N PRO A 177 -2.08 -1.66 -6.63
CA PRO A 177 -1.00 -1.21 -7.48
C PRO A 177 -0.44 -2.36 -8.34
N PRO A 178 0.01 -2.08 -9.58
CA PRO A 178 0.52 -3.12 -10.49
C PRO A 178 1.66 -3.95 -9.89
N ALA A 179 2.65 -3.32 -9.23
CA ALA A 179 3.72 -4.04 -8.54
C ALA A 179 3.20 -5.02 -7.48
N ARG A 180 2.24 -4.58 -6.65
CA ARG A 180 1.62 -5.45 -5.62
C ARG A 180 0.86 -6.62 -6.25
N ARG A 181 0.20 -6.39 -7.38
CA ARG A 181 -0.51 -7.42 -8.14
C ARG A 181 0.45 -8.46 -8.71
N LEU A 182 1.53 -8.01 -9.34
CA LEU A 182 2.59 -8.89 -9.86
C LEU A 182 3.23 -9.73 -8.73
N THR A 183 3.47 -9.14 -7.56
CA THR A 183 3.95 -9.88 -6.39
C THR A 183 2.97 -10.96 -5.93
N ARG A 184 1.67 -10.69 -5.94
CA ARG A 184 0.65 -11.69 -5.55
C ARG A 184 0.58 -12.83 -6.56
N TRP A 185 0.57 -12.52 -7.86
CA TRP A 185 0.62 -13.54 -8.90
C TRP A 185 1.88 -14.38 -8.83
N PHE A 186 3.03 -13.74 -8.58
CA PHE A 186 4.29 -14.45 -8.34
C PHE A 186 4.14 -15.49 -7.24
N TYR A 187 3.63 -15.13 -6.05
CA TYR A 187 3.49 -16.07 -4.95
C TYR A 187 2.46 -17.18 -5.20
N ILE A 188 1.46 -16.95 -6.05
CA ILE A 188 0.50 -18.00 -6.46
C ILE A 188 1.18 -19.02 -7.40
N TYR A 189 2.10 -18.56 -8.25
CA TYR A 189 2.86 -19.40 -9.19
C TYR A 189 4.17 -19.96 -8.61
N ALA A 190 4.63 -19.43 -7.49
CA ALA A 190 5.92 -19.79 -6.94
C ALA A 190 5.93 -21.21 -6.38
N VAL A 191 7.03 -21.92 -6.63
CA VAL A 191 7.34 -23.22 -6.06
C VAL A 191 8.44 -23.01 -5.03
N ALA A 192 8.27 -23.58 -3.84
CA ALA A 192 9.37 -23.68 -2.89
C ALA A 192 10.28 -24.83 -3.34
N PRO A 193 11.55 -24.59 -3.68
CA PRO A 193 12.44 -25.66 -4.08
C PRO A 193 12.58 -26.70 -2.96
N PRO A 194 12.59 -28.00 -3.28
CA PRO A 194 12.51 -29.09 -2.30
C PRO A 194 13.76 -29.21 -1.42
N SER A 195 14.84 -28.52 -1.77
CA SER A 195 16.18 -28.65 -1.18
C SER A 195 16.34 -27.97 0.18
N SER A 196 15.53 -26.97 0.53
CA SER A 196 15.65 -26.28 1.84
C SER A 196 14.49 -25.32 2.11
N PRO A 197 13.91 -25.30 3.33
CA PRO A 197 12.90 -24.30 3.72
C PRO A 197 13.44 -22.86 3.82
N ARG A 198 14.74 -22.64 3.54
CA ARG A 198 15.39 -21.32 3.49
C ARG A 198 15.62 -20.80 2.07
N GLU A 199 15.38 -21.61 1.05
CA GLU A 199 15.51 -21.16 -0.34
C GLU A 199 14.33 -20.27 -0.74
N GLU A 200 14.63 -19.24 -1.52
CA GLU A 200 13.64 -18.26 -1.97
C GLU A 200 12.59 -18.93 -2.87
N ALA A 201 11.35 -18.49 -2.75
CA ALA A 201 10.27 -18.94 -3.63
C ALA A 201 10.55 -18.45 -5.05
N VAL A 202 10.45 -19.34 -6.04
CA VAL A 202 10.77 -19.04 -7.44
C VAL A 202 9.66 -19.50 -8.38
N VAL A 203 9.50 -18.81 -9.51
CA VAL A 203 8.56 -19.19 -10.58
C VAL A 203 9.34 -19.86 -11.71
N LEU A 204 8.89 -21.03 -12.17
CA LEU A 204 9.52 -21.72 -13.28
C LEU A 204 9.34 -20.93 -14.58
N ALA A 205 10.36 -20.94 -15.46
CA ALA A 205 10.30 -20.23 -16.74
C ALA A 205 9.03 -20.58 -17.57
N MET A 206 8.62 -21.85 -17.56
CA MET A 206 7.40 -22.31 -18.25
C MET A 206 6.10 -21.67 -17.74
N ASP A 207 6.07 -21.21 -16.49
CA ASP A 207 4.90 -20.61 -15.85
C ASP A 207 4.84 -19.08 -16.03
N VAL A 208 5.96 -18.43 -16.37
CA VAL A 208 6.05 -16.96 -16.54
C VAL A 208 5.09 -16.47 -17.63
N ARG A 209 5.07 -17.14 -18.77
CA ARG A 209 4.15 -16.82 -19.88
C ARG A 209 2.69 -16.96 -19.45
N ALA A 210 2.37 -18.04 -18.76
CA ALA A 210 1.02 -18.26 -18.24
C ALA A 210 0.63 -17.15 -17.25
N MET A 211 1.51 -16.79 -16.32
CA MET A 211 1.26 -15.75 -15.31
C MET A 211 0.96 -14.37 -15.91
N LEU A 212 1.74 -13.92 -16.91
CA LEU A 212 1.60 -12.56 -17.46
C LEU A 212 0.40 -12.43 -18.42
N LEU A 213 0.14 -13.46 -19.23
CA LEU A 213 -0.96 -13.46 -20.21
C LEU A 213 -2.35 -13.60 -19.57
N LEU A 214 -2.46 -13.90 -18.26
CA LEU A 214 -3.75 -13.93 -17.55
C LEU A 214 -4.49 -12.59 -17.61
N SER A 215 -3.73 -11.50 -17.56
CA SER A 215 -4.25 -10.14 -17.55
C SER A 215 -4.81 -9.72 -18.91
N CYS A 216 -4.43 -10.37 -20.01
CA CYS A 216 -4.77 -9.91 -21.35
C CYS A 216 -6.28 -10.06 -21.61
N PRO A 217 -6.98 -8.97 -22.00
CA PRO A 217 -8.41 -9.02 -22.30
C PRO A 217 -8.67 -9.63 -23.68
N ASP A 218 -7.76 -9.39 -24.63
CA ASP A 218 -7.89 -9.83 -26.01
C ASP A 218 -6.59 -10.25 -26.71
N VAL A 219 -6.70 -10.70 -27.97
CA VAL A 219 -5.56 -11.16 -28.79
C VAL A 219 -4.56 -10.04 -29.03
N ASP A 220 -5.03 -8.81 -29.15
CA ASP A 220 -4.15 -7.66 -29.32
C ASP A 220 -3.42 -7.34 -28.00
N GLY A 221 -4.08 -7.48 -26.85
CA GLY A 221 -3.41 -7.42 -25.55
C GLY A 221 -2.34 -8.51 -25.36
N GLU A 222 -2.56 -9.73 -25.85
CA GLU A 222 -1.52 -10.77 -25.84
C GLU A 222 -0.33 -10.41 -26.73
N ARG A 223 -0.58 -9.85 -27.93
CA ARG A 223 0.48 -9.37 -28.84
C ARG A 223 1.29 -8.24 -28.22
N ASP A 224 0.65 -7.36 -27.47
CA ASP A 224 1.30 -6.27 -26.75
C ASP A 224 2.12 -6.79 -25.55
N MET A 225 1.71 -7.90 -24.93
CA MET A 225 2.41 -8.52 -23.79
C MET A 225 3.55 -9.46 -24.22
N ASP A 226 3.46 -10.09 -25.39
CA ASP A 226 4.43 -11.06 -25.90
C ASP A 226 5.89 -10.56 -25.89
N PRO A 227 6.22 -9.32 -26.31
CA PRO A 227 7.58 -8.79 -26.24
C PRO A 227 8.16 -8.80 -24.83
N PHE A 228 7.35 -8.47 -23.81
CA PHE A 228 7.78 -8.47 -22.41
C PHE A 228 8.02 -9.87 -21.89
N VAL A 229 7.19 -10.82 -22.28
CA VAL A 229 7.35 -12.23 -21.92
C VAL A 229 8.64 -12.77 -22.53
N HIS A 230 8.91 -12.46 -23.79
CA HIS A 230 10.14 -12.87 -24.47
C HIS A 230 11.37 -12.24 -23.84
N GLU A 231 11.39 -10.92 -23.63
CA GLU A 231 12.54 -10.24 -22.99
C GLU A 231 12.80 -10.77 -21.57
N LEU A 232 11.75 -11.03 -20.79
CA LEU A 232 11.89 -11.60 -19.45
C LEU A 232 12.41 -13.04 -19.50
N LEU A 233 11.90 -13.89 -20.39
CA LEU A 233 12.36 -15.28 -20.52
C LEU A 233 13.81 -15.35 -21.04
N ASP A 234 14.17 -14.51 -22.01
CA ASP A 234 15.52 -14.42 -22.54
C ASP A 234 16.50 -13.95 -21.46
N SER A 235 16.07 -13.05 -20.55
CA SER A 235 16.91 -12.59 -19.44
C SER A 235 17.16 -13.64 -18.35
N LEU A 236 16.39 -14.74 -18.34
CA LEU A 236 16.49 -15.78 -17.34
C LEU A 236 17.46 -16.90 -17.73
N ASP A 237 17.81 -17.09 -19.00
CA ASP A 237 18.69 -18.19 -19.47
C ASP A 237 18.30 -19.56 -18.86
N ASP A 238 17.03 -19.94 -18.96
CA ASP A 238 16.41 -21.15 -18.36
C ASP A 238 16.47 -21.25 -16.81
N GLN A 239 16.94 -20.20 -16.12
CA GLN A 239 16.89 -20.11 -14.66
C GLN A 239 15.46 -19.80 -14.15
N PRO A 240 15.13 -20.22 -12.92
CA PRO A 240 13.86 -19.87 -12.34
C PRO A 240 13.80 -18.37 -11.98
N LEU A 241 12.64 -17.77 -12.16
CA LEU A 241 12.39 -16.35 -11.91
C LEU A 241 12.29 -16.08 -10.41
N HIS A 242 13.16 -15.21 -9.90
CA HIS A 242 13.08 -14.67 -8.53
C HIS A 242 12.19 -13.43 -8.49
N LEU A 243 11.54 -13.19 -7.34
CA LEU A 243 10.66 -12.02 -7.15
C LEU A 243 11.42 -10.70 -7.35
N ALA A 244 12.66 -10.62 -6.87
CA ALA A 244 13.49 -9.44 -7.04
C ALA A 244 13.76 -9.14 -8.51
N CYS A 245 13.99 -10.16 -9.34
CA CYS A 245 14.19 -10.02 -10.78
C CYS A 245 12.91 -9.56 -11.47
N LEU A 246 11.74 -10.12 -11.12
CA LEU A 246 10.44 -9.70 -11.66
C LEU A 246 10.15 -8.22 -11.33
N LEU A 247 10.37 -7.81 -10.08
CA LEU A 247 10.12 -6.43 -9.65
C LEU A 247 11.15 -5.45 -10.21
N ALA A 248 12.41 -5.86 -10.39
CA ALA A 248 13.42 -5.06 -11.07
C ALA A 248 13.08 -4.89 -12.56
N PHE A 249 12.66 -5.96 -13.23
CA PHE A 249 12.18 -5.92 -14.62
C PHE A 249 10.95 -5.02 -14.76
N ALA A 250 9.99 -5.14 -13.84
CA ALA A 250 8.81 -4.27 -13.81
C ALA A 250 9.12 -2.83 -13.36
N GLY A 251 10.24 -2.58 -12.68
CA GLY A 251 10.57 -1.31 -12.02
C GLY A 251 11.63 -0.46 -12.71
N THR A 252 12.24 -0.93 -13.81
CA THR A 252 13.40 -0.30 -14.47
C THR A 252 13.06 0.91 -15.36
N LEU A 253 11.99 1.66 -15.05
CA LEU A 253 11.68 2.97 -15.64
C LEU A 253 11.16 4.01 -14.63
N LEU A 254 11.55 3.91 -13.35
CA LEU A 254 11.36 4.97 -12.35
C LEU A 254 12.69 5.55 -11.82
N ARG A 255 13.78 5.41 -12.56
CA ARG A 255 15.13 5.79 -12.11
C ARG A 255 15.87 6.87 -12.90
N ASP A 256 15.17 7.65 -13.72
CA ASP A 256 15.72 8.91 -14.29
C ASP A 256 15.12 10.17 -13.65
N ALA A 257 14.68 10.07 -12.39
CA ALA A 257 14.55 11.21 -11.50
C ALA A 257 15.81 11.31 -10.63
N HIS A 258 16.83 12.00 -11.17
CA HIS A 258 18.08 12.45 -10.53
C HIS A 258 19.36 11.60 -10.75
N GLY A 259 20.00 11.87 -11.89
CA GLY A 259 21.43 11.63 -12.13
C GLY A 259 21.81 12.20 -13.50
N HIS A 260 22.26 13.46 -13.54
CA HIS A 260 22.88 14.06 -14.73
C HIS A 260 24.08 13.19 -15.17
N ASP A 261 24.21 12.96 -16.48
CA ASP A 261 25.43 12.50 -17.20
C ASP A 261 25.46 11.08 -17.80
N ALA A 262 24.31 10.51 -18.19
CA ALA A 262 24.27 9.38 -19.12
C ALA A 262 23.49 9.72 -20.41
N PRO A 263 24.00 9.37 -21.61
CA PRO A 263 23.28 9.63 -22.85
C PRO A 263 22.02 8.74 -22.94
N PRO A 264 20.89 9.26 -23.45
CA PRO A 264 19.65 8.50 -23.55
C PRO A 264 19.82 7.36 -24.55
N ALA A 265 19.58 6.13 -24.10
CA ALA A 265 19.40 4.99 -25.00
C ALA A 265 18.10 5.19 -25.81
N PRO A 266 18.05 4.71 -27.07
CA PRO A 266 16.98 5.06 -27.99
C PRO A 266 15.63 4.50 -27.54
N ASP A 267 14.64 5.39 -27.56
CA ASP A 267 13.21 5.22 -27.79
C ASP A 267 12.58 3.82 -27.59
N HIS A 268 11.60 3.79 -26.67
CA HIS A 268 10.61 2.74 -26.40
C HIS A 268 11.06 1.57 -25.51
N ARG A 269 10.89 1.73 -24.20
CA ARG A 269 10.54 0.58 -23.35
C ARG A 269 9.26 0.96 -22.62
N PHE A 270 8.15 0.37 -23.03
CA PHE A 270 6.88 0.53 -22.35
C PHE A 270 7.00 -0.08 -20.94
N ASP A 271 6.37 0.52 -19.93
CA ASP A 271 6.42 0.01 -18.56
C ASP A 271 5.44 -1.18 -18.41
N LEU A 272 5.95 -2.36 -18.05
CA LEU A 272 5.14 -3.56 -17.79
C LEU A 272 4.03 -3.26 -16.77
N GLN A 273 4.29 -2.42 -15.77
CA GLN A 273 3.29 -2.03 -14.77
C GLN A 273 2.14 -1.23 -15.38
N VAL A 274 2.44 -0.35 -16.34
CA VAL A 274 1.43 0.42 -17.07
C VAL A 274 0.56 -0.51 -17.93
N LEU A 275 1.20 -1.47 -18.61
CA LEU A 275 0.48 -2.44 -19.44
C LEU A 275 -0.43 -3.34 -18.60
N VAL A 276 0.09 -3.90 -17.50
CA VAL A 276 -0.68 -4.71 -16.54
C VAL A 276 -1.81 -3.88 -15.92
N ARG A 277 -1.58 -2.61 -15.59
CA ARG A 277 -2.63 -1.71 -15.08
C ARG A 277 -3.76 -1.57 -16.09
N ARG A 278 -3.42 -1.28 -17.36
CA ARG A 278 -4.38 -1.10 -18.44
C ARG A 278 -5.20 -2.36 -18.67
N PHE A 279 -4.55 -3.50 -18.84
CA PHE A 279 -5.25 -4.75 -19.10
C PHE A 279 -6.13 -5.20 -17.93
N CYS A 280 -5.69 -5.01 -16.69
CA CYS A 280 -6.55 -5.27 -15.54
C CYS A 280 -7.75 -4.31 -15.49
N TRP A 281 -7.57 -3.03 -15.86
CA TRP A 281 -8.65 -2.06 -15.94
C TRP A 281 -9.71 -2.46 -16.97
N ASP A 282 -9.28 -2.89 -18.16
CA ASP A 282 -10.17 -3.32 -19.25
C ASP A 282 -10.99 -4.56 -18.88
N ASN A 283 -10.48 -5.39 -17.96
CA ASN A 283 -11.15 -6.57 -17.44
C ASN A 283 -12.10 -6.33 -16.28
N LEU A 284 -12.19 -5.11 -15.74
CA LEU A 284 -13.13 -4.79 -14.67
C LEU A 284 -14.59 -4.83 -15.18
N THR A 285 -15.53 -4.97 -14.24
CA THR A 285 -16.95 -4.78 -14.54
C THR A 285 -17.25 -3.28 -14.68
N GLU A 286 -18.28 -2.94 -15.46
CA GLU A 286 -18.67 -1.53 -15.66
C GLU A 286 -18.99 -0.83 -14.33
N ALA A 287 -19.71 -1.52 -13.44
CA ALA A 287 -20.02 -1.01 -12.11
C ALA A 287 -18.77 -0.70 -11.28
N GLN A 288 -17.70 -1.49 -11.42
CA GLN A 288 -16.43 -1.23 -10.73
C GLN A 288 -15.69 -0.03 -11.29
N ARG A 289 -15.64 0.13 -12.62
CA ARG A 289 -14.99 1.29 -13.26
C ARG A 289 -15.69 2.58 -12.86
N VAL A 290 -17.02 2.62 -12.96
CA VAL A 290 -17.83 3.78 -12.54
C VAL A 290 -17.64 4.10 -11.06
N ALA A 291 -17.58 3.08 -10.19
CA ALA A 291 -17.33 3.30 -8.76
C ALA A 291 -15.95 3.92 -8.50
N ILE A 292 -14.90 3.43 -9.18
CA ILE A 292 -13.54 3.96 -9.03
C ILE A 292 -13.44 5.39 -9.59
N GLU A 293 -14.01 5.65 -10.78
CA GLU A 293 -14.05 6.99 -11.36
C GLU A 293 -14.81 7.98 -10.47
N LYS A 294 -15.91 7.52 -9.85
CA LYS A 294 -16.64 8.31 -8.87
C LYS A 294 -15.79 8.62 -7.65
N ASP A 295 -15.11 7.63 -7.07
CA ASP A 295 -14.23 7.82 -5.92
C ASP A 295 -13.08 8.81 -6.23
N GLU A 296 -12.50 8.75 -7.44
CA GLU A 296 -11.49 9.71 -7.91
C GLU A 296 -12.08 11.13 -8.07
N SER A 297 -13.30 11.23 -8.60
CA SER A 297 -14.01 12.50 -8.71
C SER A 297 -14.38 13.09 -7.33
N ASP A 298 -14.77 12.24 -6.38
CA ASP A 298 -15.12 12.65 -5.02
C ASP A 298 -13.86 13.10 -4.26
N LEU A 299 -12.71 12.44 -4.47
CA LEU A 299 -11.43 12.85 -3.90
C LEU A 299 -10.99 14.23 -4.44
N THR A 300 -11.09 14.43 -5.76
CA THR A 300 -10.74 15.73 -6.37
C THR A 300 -11.69 16.83 -5.91
N ALA A 301 -13.00 16.56 -5.80
CA ALA A 301 -13.97 17.48 -5.21
C ALA A 301 -13.63 17.82 -3.74
N ALA A 302 -13.23 16.84 -2.94
CA ALA A 302 -12.82 17.07 -1.55
C ALA A 302 -11.55 17.93 -1.44
N ILE A 303 -10.58 17.76 -2.35
CA ILE A 303 -9.38 18.61 -2.43
C ILE A 303 -9.77 20.06 -2.75
N VAL A 304 -10.63 20.26 -3.75
CA VAL A 304 -11.11 21.60 -4.15
C VAL A 304 -11.87 22.29 -3.02
N GLU A 305 -12.77 21.58 -2.32
CA GLU A 305 -13.49 22.13 -1.17
C GLU A 305 -12.54 22.46 0.00
N ARG A 306 -11.51 21.65 0.24
CA ARG A 306 -10.48 21.97 1.24
C ARG A 306 -9.72 23.25 0.88
N GLU A 307 -9.33 23.43 -0.38
CA GLU A 307 -8.68 24.66 -0.84
C GLU A 307 -9.60 25.87 -0.73
N ARG A 308 -10.87 25.71 -1.09
CA ARG A 308 -11.91 26.74 -0.95
C ARG A 308 -12.07 27.19 0.50
N MET A 309 -12.18 26.24 1.45
CA MET A 309 -12.27 26.55 2.88
C MET A 309 -11.02 27.24 3.41
N HIS A 310 -9.83 26.81 2.96
CA HIS A 310 -8.58 27.47 3.30
C HIS A 310 -8.54 28.93 2.80
N ALA A 311 -8.99 29.18 1.57
CA ALA A 311 -9.10 30.53 1.02
C ALA A 311 -10.11 31.40 1.79
N GLN A 312 -11.26 30.85 2.19
CA GLN A 312 -12.25 31.55 3.02
C GLN A 312 -11.69 31.91 4.40
N HIS A 313 -11.00 30.97 5.06
CA HIS A 313 -10.37 31.21 6.35
C HIS A 313 -9.29 32.30 6.25
N LYS A 314 -8.49 32.29 5.19
CA LYS A 314 -7.48 33.33 4.93
C LYS A 314 -8.11 34.71 4.76
N ARG A 315 -9.23 34.81 4.02
CA ARG A 315 -9.99 36.06 3.86
C ARG A 315 -10.63 36.52 5.18
N ALA A 316 -11.23 35.61 5.94
CA ALA A 316 -11.84 35.91 7.23
C ALA A 316 -10.80 36.41 8.26
N LEU A 317 -9.62 35.78 8.29
CA LEU A 317 -8.51 36.18 9.14
C LEU A 317 -7.97 37.56 8.74
N ALA A 318 -7.79 37.82 7.45
CA ALA A 318 -7.38 39.14 6.96
C ALA A 318 -8.40 40.23 7.33
N TYR A 319 -9.70 39.96 7.15
CA TYR A 319 -10.77 40.87 7.55
C TYR A 319 -10.77 41.12 9.07
N TRP A 320 -10.61 40.07 9.88
CA TRP A 320 -10.54 40.18 11.33
C TRP A 320 -9.33 41.01 11.78
N MET A 321 -8.14 40.75 11.22
CA MET A 321 -6.92 41.52 11.50
C MET A 321 -7.08 43.02 11.19
N LEU A 322 -7.83 43.38 10.14
CA LEU A 322 -8.06 44.77 9.76
C LEU A 322 -9.16 45.45 10.60
N MET A 323 -10.23 44.74 10.92
CA MET A 323 -11.44 45.34 11.52
C MET A 323 -11.44 45.29 13.05
N GLU A 324 -10.83 44.28 13.65
CA GLU A 324 -10.82 44.10 15.11
C GLU A 324 -10.06 45.24 15.82
N PRO A 325 -8.86 45.68 15.37
CA PRO A 325 -8.19 46.83 15.95
C PRO A 325 -9.00 48.11 15.81
N ARG A 326 -9.61 48.35 14.63
CA ARG A 326 -10.44 49.54 14.37
C ARG A 326 -11.66 49.61 15.30
N LYS A 327 -12.37 48.50 15.47
CA LYS A 327 -13.50 48.39 16.42
C LYS A 327 -13.07 48.65 17.86
N ARG A 328 -11.90 48.12 18.27
CA ARG A 328 -11.34 48.35 19.62
C ARG A 328 -10.94 49.81 19.82
N PHE A 329 -10.30 50.45 18.85
CA PHE A 329 -9.98 51.87 18.89
C PHE A 329 -11.23 52.76 18.92
N GLN A 330 -12.27 52.42 18.16
CA GLN A 330 -13.52 53.15 18.16
C GLN A 330 -14.25 53.04 19.51
N ARG A 331 -14.28 51.83 20.11
CA ARG A 331 -14.81 51.62 21.46
C ARG A 331 -14.02 52.39 22.52
N TRP A 332 -12.69 52.44 22.40
CA TRP A 332 -11.85 53.24 23.28
C TRP A 332 -12.16 54.73 23.16
N LYS A 333 -12.31 55.25 21.92
CA LYS A 333 -12.67 56.65 21.66
C LYS A 333 -14.03 57.01 22.27
N HIS A 334 -15.05 56.17 22.07
CA HIS A 334 -16.36 56.37 22.69
C HIS A 334 -16.29 56.32 24.21
N PHE A 335 -15.56 55.35 24.78
CA PHE A 335 -15.34 55.29 26.23
C PHE A 335 -14.66 56.55 26.77
N THR A 336 -13.64 57.07 26.08
CA THR A 336 -12.97 58.31 26.50
C THR A 336 -13.92 59.51 26.45
N ASP A 337 -14.71 59.65 25.38
CA ASP A 337 -15.68 60.74 25.22
C ASP A 337 -16.77 60.68 26.30
N ASP A 338 -17.31 59.49 26.56
CA ASP A 338 -18.33 59.27 27.60
C ASP A 338 -17.77 59.50 29.00
N SER A 339 -16.52 59.10 29.27
CA SER A 339 -15.87 59.34 30.55
C SER A 339 -15.67 60.83 30.84
N VAL A 340 -15.35 61.64 29.82
CA VAL A 340 -15.20 63.10 29.95
C VAL A 340 -16.56 63.75 30.18
N ARG A 341 -17.60 63.31 29.46
CA ARG A 341 -18.98 63.79 29.64
C ARG A 341 -19.50 63.47 31.04
N LEU A 342 -19.29 62.25 31.52
CA LEU A 342 -19.68 61.82 32.88
C LEU A 342 -18.95 62.62 33.95
N LYS A 343 -17.63 62.83 33.83
CA LYS A 343 -16.86 63.66 34.78
C LYS A 343 -17.37 65.10 34.84
N LYS A 344 -17.72 65.70 33.69
CA LYS A 344 -18.30 67.05 33.63
C LYS A 344 -19.70 67.10 34.23
N ALA A 345 -20.54 66.12 33.94
CA ALA A 345 -21.89 66.01 34.51
C ALA A 345 -21.86 65.82 36.03
N ASP A 346 -20.96 64.98 36.55
CA ASP A 346 -20.75 64.77 37.99
C ASP A 346 -20.22 66.02 38.68
N ALA A 347 -19.27 66.74 38.06
CA ALA A 347 -18.77 68.00 38.61
C ALA A 347 -19.88 69.06 38.70
N HIS A 348 -20.69 69.19 37.64
CA HIS A 348 -21.85 70.09 37.63
C HIS A 348 -22.91 69.68 38.65
N ALA A 349 -23.26 68.40 38.74
CA ALA A 349 -24.24 67.89 39.69
C ALA A 349 -23.78 68.05 41.14
N LYS A 350 -22.49 67.79 41.44
CA LYS A 350 -21.89 68.05 42.77
C LYS A 350 -21.95 69.53 43.12
N TRP A 351 -21.53 70.41 42.21
CA TRP A 351 -21.55 71.86 42.44
C TRP A 351 -22.97 72.39 42.66
N TYR A 352 -23.93 71.98 41.80
CA TYR A 352 -25.33 72.37 41.91
C TYR A 352 -25.96 71.89 43.22
N LYS A 353 -25.76 70.63 43.60
CA LYS A 353 -26.26 70.06 44.87
C LYS A 353 -25.62 70.72 46.08
N HIS A 354 -24.32 71.04 46.04
CA HIS A 354 -23.65 71.66 47.19
C HIS A 354 -24.12 73.10 47.39
N ARG A 355 -24.22 73.87 46.31
CA ARG A 355 -24.71 75.27 46.34
C ARG A 355 -26.17 75.35 46.79
N HIS A 356 -27.05 74.54 46.20
CA HIS A 356 -28.46 74.53 46.63
C HIS A 356 -28.64 73.94 48.02
N GLY A 357 -27.92 72.87 48.37
CA GLY A 357 -27.99 72.26 49.71
C GLY A 357 -27.61 73.22 50.82
N LEU A 358 -26.55 74.02 50.63
CA LEU A 358 -26.15 75.07 51.58
C LEU A 358 -27.20 76.19 51.68
N CYS A 359 -27.79 76.61 50.56
CA CYS A 359 -28.89 77.58 50.58
C CYS A 359 -30.15 77.03 51.28
N TYR A 360 -30.47 75.75 51.14
CA TYR A 360 -31.60 75.11 51.81
C TYR A 360 -31.37 74.96 53.32
N LEU A 361 -30.14 74.63 53.76
CA LEU A 361 -29.79 74.60 55.19
C LEU A 361 -29.87 75.99 55.85
N GLY A 362 -29.41 77.03 55.15
CA GLY A 362 -29.56 78.43 55.61
C GLY A 362 -31.03 78.87 55.71
N ARG A 363 -31.87 78.46 54.75
CA ARG A 363 -33.32 78.74 54.81
C ARG A 363 -34.03 77.91 55.89
N ASN A 364 -33.62 76.66 56.11
CA ASN A 364 -34.20 75.80 57.14
C ASN A 364 -33.87 76.28 58.55
N THR A 365 -32.63 76.71 58.82
CA THR A 365 -32.27 77.30 60.12
C THR A 365 -33.06 78.58 60.40
N ALA A 366 -33.20 79.47 59.41
CA ALA A 366 -34.05 80.66 59.53
C ALA A 366 -35.53 80.31 59.75
N ARG A 367 -36.05 79.29 59.04
CA ARG A 367 -37.44 78.83 59.18
C ARG A 367 -37.71 78.19 60.54
N VAL A 368 -36.79 77.38 61.06
CA VAL A 368 -36.87 76.79 62.41
C VAL A 368 -36.84 77.88 63.47
N GLN A 369 -35.96 78.89 63.34
CA GLN A 369 -35.94 80.03 64.25
C GLN A 369 -37.24 80.85 64.20
N TRP A 370 -37.77 81.09 63.00
CA TRP A 370 -39.05 81.77 62.81
C TRP A 370 -40.21 80.98 63.44
N MET A 371 -40.26 79.65 63.24
CA MET A 371 -41.30 78.78 63.83
C MET A 371 -41.21 78.71 65.36
N LYS A 372 -39.99 78.68 65.94
CA LYS A 372 -39.80 78.77 67.39
C LYS A 372 -40.32 80.09 67.96
N ARG A 373 -40.05 81.21 67.30
CA ARG A 373 -40.58 82.54 67.69
C ARG A 373 -42.11 82.57 67.62
N ARG A 374 -42.70 82.11 66.50
CA ARG A 374 -44.16 82.01 66.33
C ARG A 374 -44.84 81.17 67.40
N ARG A 375 -44.25 80.03 67.78
CA ARG A 375 -44.76 79.19 68.89
C ARG A 375 -44.70 79.91 70.23
N ALA A 376 -43.61 80.63 70.52
CA ALA A 376 -43.48 81.40 71.75
C ALA A 376 -44.49 82.57 71.81
N ASP A 377 -44.70 83.27 70.70
CA ASP A 377 -45.69 84.35 70.61
C ASP A 377 -47.13 83.82 70.78
N ALA A 378 -47.44 82.69 70.13
CA ALA A 378 -48.74 82.01 70.26
C ALA A 378 -48.99 81.48 71.69
N ALA A 379 -47.94 81.06 72.40
CA ALA A 379 -48.02 80.64 73.80
C ALA A 379 -48.34 81.83 74.74
N ARG A 380 -47.79 83.01 74.45
CA ARG A 380 -48.03 84.23 75.23
C ARG A 380 -49.43 84.83 75.00
N GLN A 381 -50.00 84.66 73.80
CA GLN A 381 -51.26 85.30 73.40
C GLN A 381 -52.53 84.45 73.62
N TYR A 382 -52.43 83.26 74.25
CA TYR A 382 -53.56 82.34 74.55
C TYR A 382 -54.53 82.07 73.37
N HIS A 383 -54.07 82.16 72.11
CA HIS A 383 -54.90 81.90 70.92
C HIS A 383 -54.72 80.45 70.43
N ARG A 384 -55.69 79.58 70.72
CA ARG A 384 -55.66 78.13 70.40
C ARG A 384 -55.44 77.83 68.90
N THR A 385 -56.06 78.59 68.01
CA THR A 385 -55.94 78.41 66.55
C THR A 385 -54.54 78.73 66.01
N LEU A 386 -53.87 79.72 66.60
CA LEU A 386 -52.53 80.12 66.20
C LEU A 386 -51.47 79.13 66.72
N GLN A 387 -51.74 78.50 67.87
CA GLN A 387 -50.94 77.39 68.38
C GLN A 387 -51.09 76.13 67.51
N HIS A 388 -52.32 75.78 67.09
CA HIS A 388 -52.56 74.60 66.25
C HIS A 388 -51.85 74.74 64.89
N THR A 389 -52.00 75.89 64.22
CA THR A 389 -51.35 76.14 62.93
C THR A 389 -49.81 76.17 63.02
N ALA A 390 -49.25 76.67 64.13
CA ALA A 390 -47.81 76.62 64.37
C ALA A 390 -47.30 75.18 64.62
N LEU A 391 -48.10 74.34 65.29
CA LEU A 391 -47.77 72.93 65.53
C LEU A 391 -47.93 72.08 64.26
N ASP A 392 -48.96 72.30 63.45
CA ASP A 392 -49.13 71.62 62.16
C ASP A 392 -47.95 71.91 61.22
N GLY A 393 -47.49 73.18 61.18
CA GLY A 393 -46.29 73.55 60.44
C GLY A 393 -45.03 72.85 60.93
N TRP A 394 -44.95 72.57 62.24
CA TRP A 394 -43.83 71.84 62.85
C TRP A 394 -43.84 70.35 62.50
N VAL A 395 -45.02 69.72 62.54
CA VAL A 395 -45.18 68.30 62.17
C VAL A 395 -44.81 68.07 60.71
N HIS A 396 -45.28 68.93 59.80
CA HIS A 396 -44.94 68.83 58.37
C HIS A 396 -43.44 69.04 58.08
N PHE A 397 -42.78 69.91 58.84
CA PHE A 397 -41.34 70.09 58.73
C PHE A 397 -40.58 68.82 59.15
N TRP A 398 -40.99 68.22 60.27
CA TRP A 398 -40.31 67.04 60.81
C TRP A 398 -40.55 65.80 59.91
N THR A 399 -41.77 65.59 59.41
CA THR A 399 -42.02 64.47 58.48
C THR A 399 -41.20 64.58 57.19
N ALA A 400 -41.01 65.78 56.66
CA ALA A 400 -40.17 66.00 55.48
C ALA A 400 -38.67 65.71 55.75
N GLU A 401 -38.16 66.05 56.94
CA GLU A 401 -36.77 65.79 57.31
C GLU A 401 -36.52 64.29 57.56
N THR A 402 -37.47 63.56 58.17
CA THR A 402 -37.37 62.09 58.31
C THR A 402 -37.36 61.37 56.96
N GLU A 403 -38.17 61.81 55.99
CA GLU A 403 -38.18 61.21 54.65
C GLU A 403 -36.89 61.51 53.87
N LEU A 404 -36.32 62.70 54.04
CA LEU A 404 -35.01 63.05 53.48
C LEU A 404 -33.89 62.15 54.04
N ALA A 405 -33.90 61.89 55.35
CA ALA A 405 -32.95 60.97 55.98
C ALA A 405 -33.11 59.54 55.45
N ARG A 406 -34.36 59.08 55.26
CA ARG A 406 -34.67 57.75 54.72
C ARG A 406 -34.21 57.57 53.26
N VAL A 407 -34.35 58.60 52.43
CA VAL A 407 -33.86 58.55 51.03
C VAL A 407 -32.34 58.58 50.98
N ALA A 408 -31.69 59.34 51.87
CA ALA A 408 -30.23 59.39 51.97
C ALA A 408 -29.61 58.04 52.40
N THR A 409 -30.24 57.33 53.34
CA THR A 409 -29.80 55.97 53.74
C THR A 409 -29.99 54.95 52.61
N GLY A 410 -31.12 55.00 51.89
CA GLY A 410 -31.35 54.12 50.73
C GLY A 410 -30.35 54.31 49.59
N GLN A 411 -29.85 55.53 49.36
CA GLN A 411 -28.80 55.79 48.37
C GLN A 411 -27.42 55.26 48.80
N ALA A 412 -27.11 55.26 50.10
CA ALA A 412 -25.87 54.68 50.63
C ALA A 412 -25.84 53.15 50.48
N GLU A 413 -26.97 52.48 50.65
CA GLU A 413 -27.11 51.03 50.50
C GLU A 413 -26.90 50.56 49.04
N TRP A 414 -27.35 51.34 48.05
CA TRP A 414 -27.13 51.06 46.63
C TRP A 414 -25.64 51.02 46.24
N GLN A 415 -24.81 51.91 46.83
CA GLN A 415 -23.36 51.90 46.60
C GLN A 415 -22.67 50.67 47.21
N TYR A 416 -23.28 50.06 48.22
CA TYR A 416 -22.80 48.84 48.88
C TYR A 416 -22.95 47.60 47.98
N ALA A 417 -24.02 47.53 47.17
CA ALA A 417 -24.26 46.44 46.22
C ALA A 417 -23.18 46.35 45.11
N THR A 418 -22.70 47.50 44.63
CA THR A 418 -21.60 47.59 43.65
C THR A 418 -20.26 47.05 44.17
N LYS A 419 -19.98 47.19 45.47
CA LYS A 419 -18.75 46.63 46.09
C LYS A 419 -18.77 45.10 46.14
N ARG A 420 -19.95 44.48 46.33
CA ARG A 420 -20.10 43.01 46.35
C ARG A 420 -19.91 42.39 44.95
N LEU A 421 -20.44 43.01 43.91
CA LEU A 421 -20.30 42.53 42.53
C LEU A 421 -18.84 42.56 42.04
N ARG A 422 -18.06 43.54 42.50
CA ARG A 422 -16.62 43.64 42.19
C ARG A 422 -15.83 42.42 42.70
N ALA A 423 -16.08 41.98 43.93
CA ALA A 423 -15.41 40.81 44.50
C ALA A 423 -15.74 39.51 43.73
N SER A 424 -16.98 39.36 43.26
CA SER A 424 -17.39 38.23 42.41
C SER A 424 -16.69 38.23 41.06
N TYR A 425 -16.56 39.41 40.44
CA TYR A 425 -15.89 39.58 39.16
C TYR A 425 -14.37 39.34 39.26
N GLU A 426 -13.73 39.86 40.31
CA GLU A 426 -12.32 39.61 40.61
C GLU A 426 -12.06 38.11 40.78
N ARG A 427 -12.89 37.38 41.54
CA ARG A 427 -12.76 35.90 41.67
C ARG A 427 -12.90 35.16 40.34
N LEU A 428 -13.82 35.60 39.47
CA LEU A 428 -14.04 35.00 38.15
C LEU A 428 -12.84 35.25 37.23
N GLN A 429 -12.23 36.43 37.34
CA GLN A 429 -10.99 36.76 36.66
C GLN A 429 -9.81 35.91 37.18
N THR A 430 -9.67 35.73 38.49
CA THR A 430 -8.63 34.86 39.08
C THR A 430 -8.81 33.41 38.63
N HIS A 431 -10.04 32.91 38.62
CA HIS A 431 -10.33 31.57 38.13
C HIS A 431 -9.98 31.39 36.65
N ALA A 432 -10.27 32.40 35.82
CA ALA A 432 -9.92 32.37 34.40
C ALA A 432 -8.39 32.40 34.17
N THR A 433 -7.63 33.10 35.01
CA THR A 433 -6.16 33.09 34.95
C THR A 433 -5.57 31.76 35.40
N GLU A 434 -6.07 31.18 36.50
CA GLU A 434 -5.66 29.86 36.99
C GLU A 434 -5.93 28.76 35.96
N GLN A 435 -7.08 28.79 35.29
CA GLN A 435 -7.42 27.86 34.20
C GLN A 435 -6.46 27.97 33.01
N ARG A 436 -6.01 29.19 32.68
CA ARG A 436 -5.00 29.40 31.61
C ARG A 436 -3.64 28.85 32.01
N GLU A 437 -3.23 29.03 33.26
CA GLU A 437 -1.98 28.50 33.79
C GLU A 437 -2.01 26.97 33.87
N ALA A 438 -3.11 26.37 34.34
CA ALA A 438 -3.29 24.92 34.34
C ALA A 438 -3.19 24.32 32.93
N LYS A 439 -3.80 24.98 31.93
CA LYS A 439 -3.66 24.56 30.52
C LYS A 439 -2.23 24.65 30.00
N LYS A 440 -1.48 25.70 30.39
CA LYS A 440 -0.05 25.82 30.04
C LYS A 440 0.77 24.69 30.67
N VAL A 441 0.52 24.35 31.93
CA VAL A 441 1.21 23.25 32.63
C VAL A 441 0.90 21.89 31.98
N LEU A 442 -0.36 21.63 31.62
CA LEU A 442 -0.75 20.42 30.90
C LEU A 442 -0.06 20.32 29.53
N LEU A 443 -0.01 21.43 28.80
CA LEU A 443 0.67 21.49 27.51
C LEU A 443 2.18 21.25 27.65
N ALA A 444 2.83 21.87 28.64
CA ALA A 444 4.23 21.62 28.94
C ALA A 444 4.51 20.14 29.28
N ARG A 445 3.62 19.51 30.06
CA ARG A 445 3.72 18.08 30.39
C ARG A 445 3.54 17.19 29.17
N ALA A 446 2.62 17.53 28.27
CA ALA A 446 2.42 16.81 27.02
C ALA A 446 3.64 16.92 26.10
N VAL A 447 4.21 18.12 25.98
CA VAL A 447 5.45 18.34 25.21
C VAL A 447 6.62 17.55 25.80
N ALA A 448 6.78 17.54 27.12
CA ALA A 448 7.83 16.76 27.79
C ALA A 448 7.66 15.25 27.56
N LEU A 449 6.42 14.73 27.59
CA LEU A 449 6.14 13.32 27.27
C LEU A 449 6.47 13.00 25.80
N LEU A 450 6.13 13.89 24.87
CA LEU A 450 6.50 13.73 23.46
C LEU A 450 8.01 13.72 23.26
N GLN A 451 8.75 14.60 23.93
CA GLN A 451 10.21 14.59 23.90
C GLN A 451 10.79 13.29 24.47
N GLN A 452 10.25 12.81 25.59
CA GLN A 452 10.69 11.57 26.19
C GLN A 452 10.43 10.35 25.28
N THR A 453 9.30 10.32 24.55
CA THR A 453 9.02 9.24 23.60
C THR A 453 9.92 9.33 22.36
N THR A 454 10.19 10.53 21.85
CA THR A 454 11.14 10.72 20.75
C THR A 454 12.54 10.27 21.14
N ASP A 455 13.01 10.62 22.33
CA ASP A 455 14.34 10.23 22.81
C ASP A 455 14.45 8.70 22.95
N LYS A 456 13.42 8.05 23.51
CA LYS A 456 13.37 6.58 23.60
C LYS A 456 13.38 5.92 22.22
N LEU A 457 12.69 6.50 21.24
CA LEU A 457 12.69 5.98 19.86
C LEU A 457 14.06 6.17 19.20
N LEU A 458 14.72 7.32 19.40
CA LEU A 458 16.07 7.57 18.90
C LEU A 458 17.08 6.60 19.50
N VAL A 459 17.03 6.35 20.81
CA VAL A 459 17.90 5.34 21.47
C VAL A 459 17.67 3.96 20.87
N LYS A 460 16.41 3.51 20.73
CA LYS A 460 16.09 2.22 20.09
C LYS A 460 16.60 2.14 18.65
N MET A 461 16.47 3.23 17.89
CA MET A 461 16.96 3.29 16.51
C MET A 461 18.48 3.21 16.45
N VAL A 462 19.20 3.90 17.34
CA VAL A 462 20.65 3.83 17.45
C VAL A 462 21.11 2.44 17.89
N ASP A 463 20.43 1.81 18.84
CA ASP A 463 20.75 0.45 19.28
C ASP A 463 20.49 -0.58 18.18
N ALA A 464 19.38 -0.45 17.44
CA ALA A 464 19.10 -1.28 16.27
C ALA A 464 20.16 -1.08 15.16
N TRP A 465 20.60 0.17 14.93
CA TRP A 465 21.67 0.46 13.99
C TRP A 465 23.01 -0.13 14.45
N ARG A 466 23.37 0.01 15.74
CA ARG A 466 24.58 -0.62 16.31
C ARG A 466 24.55 -2.13 16.18
N TYR A 467 23.41 -2.76 16.47
CA TYR A 467 23.20 -4.19 16.27
C TYR A 467 23.38 -4.58 14.80
N PHE A 468 22.79 -3.83 13.87
CA PHE A 468 22.95 -4.06 12.44
C PHE A 468 24.41 -3.93 11.99
N VAL A 469 25.14 -2.92 12.46
CA VAL A 469 26.57 -2.75 12.16
C VAL A 469 27.40 -3.93 12.72
N GLN A 470 27.12 -4.37 13.95
CA GLN A 470 27.76 -5.55 14.53
C GLN A 470 27.44 -6.83 13.74
N LEU A 471 26.19 -6.98 13.29
CA LEU A 471 25.79 -8.10 12.44
C LEU A 471 26.54 -8.07 11.11
N GLN A 472 26.62 -6.92 10.43
CA GLN A 472 27.40 -6.78 9.20
C GLN A 472 28.89 -7.07 9.41
N GLN A 473 29.47 -6.68 10.54
CA GLN A 473 30.85 -7.05 10.87
C GLN A 473 31.00 -8.55 11.04
N ARG A 474 30.05 -9.23 11.70
CA ARG A 474 30.07 -10.68 11.85
C ARG A 474 29.86 -11.40 10.52
N ASP A 475 28.98 -10.91 9.67
CA ASP A 475 28.76 -11.47 8.33
C ASP A 475 30.00 -11.31 7.45
N ARG A 476 30.69 -10.16 7.52
CA ARG A 476 31.96 -9.96 6.83
C ARG A 476 33.06 -10.89 7.36
N MET A 477 33.12 -11.10 8.67
CA MET A 477 34.06 -12.05 9.28
C MET A 477 33.73 -13.48 8.87
N ALA A 478 32.46 -13.89 8.91
CA ALA A 478 32.01 -15.21 8.49
C ALA A 478 32.26 -15.46 6.99
N ALA A 479 32.02 -14.47 6.14
CA ALA A 479 32.33 -14.55 4.71
C ALA A 479 33.85 -14.66 4.47
N LYS A 480 34.66 -13.94 5.26
CA LYS A 480 36.13 -14.06 5.21
C LYS A 480 36.60 -15.44 5.68
N ASP A 481 36.03 -15.97 6.76
CA ASP A 481 36.34 -17.31 7.27
C ASP A 481 35.93 -18.39 6.27
N GLN A 482 34.76 -18.25 5.64
CA GLN A 482 34.30 -19.16 4.59
C GLN A 482 35.19 -19.08 3.33
N ALA A 483 35.62 -17.89 2.93
CA ALA A 483 36.59 -17.72 1.84
C ALA A 483 37.94 -18.35 2.19
N ASN A 484 38.40 -18.23 3.44
CA ASN A 484 39.62 -18.88 3.91
C ASN A 484 39.49 -20.42 3.91
N LEU A 485 38.33 -20.96 4.30
CA LEU A 485 38.05 -22.40 4.24
C LEU A 485 38.04 -22.93 2.80
N VAL A 486 37.41 -22.19 1.88
CA VAL A 486 37.41 -22.54 0.44
C VAL A 486 38.83 -22.47 -0.12
N ALA A 487 39.59 -21.41 0.18
CA ALA A 487 40.99 -21.29 -0.25
C ALA A 487 41.86 -22.44 0.29
N ALA A 488 41.69 -22.79 1.57
CA ALA A 488 42.38 -23.93 2.18
C ALA A 488 42.00 -25.27 1.51
N GLY A 489 40.72 -25.44 1.14
CA GLY A 489 40.25 -26.61 0.38
C GLY A 489 40.85 -26.69 -1.02
N VAL A 490 40.93 -25.56 -1.74
CA VAL A 490 41.55 -25.49 -3.07
C VAL A 490 43.05 -25.82 -2.99
N GLU A 491 43.76 -25.29 -2.00
CA GLU A 491 45.17 -25.62 -1.79
C GLU A 491 45.36 -27.10 -1.40
N PHE A 492 44.48 -27.66 -0.58
CA PHE A 492 44.51 -29.09 -0.26
C PHE A 492 44.29 -29.96 -1.51
N ASP A 493 43.33 -29.61 -2.37
CA ASP A 493 43.06 -30.31 -3.63
C ASP A 493 44.20 -30.16 -4.64
N ARG A 494 44.89 -29.02 -4.62
CA ARG A 494 46.10 -28.81 -5.41
C ARG A 494 47.22 -29.70 -4.91
N CYS A 495 47.52 -29.70 -3.61
CA CYS A 495 48.52 -30.59 -3.02
C CYS A 495 48.21 -32.07 -3.29
N GLN A 496 46.94 -32.50 -3.20
CA GLN A 496 46.56 -33.86 -3.58
C GLN A 496 46.83 -34.17 -5.05
N ARG A 497 46.57 -33.22 -5.95
CA ARG A 497 46.88 -33.40 -7.38
C ARG A 497 48.38 -33.49 -7.63
N GLU A 498 49.17 -32.62 -6.99
CA GLU A 498 50.63 -32.64 -7.07
C GLU A 498 51.20 -33.97 -6.54
N LEU A 499 50.68 -34.48 -5.41
CA LEU A 499 51.07 -35.80 -4.88
C LEU A 499 50.71 -36.94 -5.84
N ARG A 500 49.50 -36.94 -6.39
CA ARG A 500 49.07 -37.98 -7.36
C ARG A 500 49.89 -37.92 -8.65
N GLN A 501 50.31 -36.73 -9.05
CA GLN A 501 51.15 -36.53 -10.23
C GLN A 501 52.57 -37.04 -9.95
N MET A 502 53.14 -36.72 -8.79
CA MET A 502 54.41 -37.32 -8.35
C MET A 502 54.35 -38.85 -8.32
N ASP A 503 53.30 -39.45 -7.75
CA ASP A 503 53.13 -40.91 -7.75
C ASP A 503 53.11 -41.50 -9.16
N TYR A 504 52.53 -40.78 -10.13
CA TYR A 504 52.52 -41.18 -11.53
C TYR A 504 53.91 -41.07 -12.17
N GLU A 505 54.60 -39.96 -11.93
CA GLU A 505 55.95 -39.71 -12.42
C GLU A 505 56.94 -40.73 -11.85
N ASP A 506 56.82 -41.08 -10.57
CA ASP A 506 57.64 -42.10 -9.91
C ASP A 506 57.38 -43.50 -10.49
N ARG A 507 56.13 -43.86 -10.73
CA ARG A 507 55.78 -45.14 -11.40
C ARG A 507 56.33 -45.19 -12.83
N TYR A 508 56.24 -44.08 -13.55
CA TYR A 508 56.75 -43.99 -14.91
C TYR A 508 58.29 -44.05 -14.94
N ALA A 509 58.97 -43.38 -14.02
CA ALA A 509 60.41 -43.45 -13.85
C ALA A 509 60.88 -44.85 -13.42
N ALA A 510 60.07 -45.57 -12.62
CA ALA A 510 60.34 -46.97 -12.29
C ALA A 510 60.18 -47.89 -13.52
N GLN A 511 59.17 -47.65 -14.36
CA GLN A 511 58.98 -48.37 -15.62
C GLN A 511 60.15 -48.13 -16.59
N ILE A 512 60.57 -46.88 -16.79
CA ILE A 512 61.72 -46.56 -17.65
C ILE A 512 62.97 -47.28 -17.16
N ARG A 513 63.24 -47.26 -15.85
CA ARG A 513 64.38 -47.99 -15.27
C ARG A 513 64.29 -49.50 -15.52
N ALA A 514 63.11 -50.09 -15.38
CA ALA A 514 62.89 -51.51 -15.67
C ALA A 514 63.06 -51.83 -17.17
N ASP A 515 62.61 -50.95 -18.06
CA ASP A 515 62.76 -51.08 -19.51
C ASP A 515 64.23 -50.95 -19.93
N GLU A 516 64.97 -50.00 -19.35
CA GLU A 516 66.42 -49.85 -19.52
C GLU A 516 67.17 -51.09 -19.04
N GLU A 517 66.84 -51.62 -17.86
CA GLU A 517 67.42 -52.88 -17.36
C GLU A 517 67.13 -54.06 -18.31
N ALA A 518 65.91 -54.15 -18.83
CA ALA A 518 65.52 -55.18 -19.80
C ALA A 518 66.22 -55.02 -21.15
N ASP A 519 66.44 -53.80 -21.62
CA ASP A 519 67.21 -53.47 -22.82
C ASP A 519 68.69 -53.82 -22.63
N PHE A 520 69.28 -53.46 -21.48
CA PHE A 520 70.64 -53.84 -21.10
C PHE A 520 70.79 -55.36 -21.04
N GLU A 521 69.84 -56.08 -20.45
CA GLU A 521 69.84 -57.54 -20.46
C GLU A 521 69.73 -58.12 -21.86
N ARG A 522 68.89 -57.56 -22.73
CA ARG A 522 68.76 -57.98 -24.14
C ARG A 522 70.06 -57.76 -24.89
N ALA A 523 70.70 -56.60 -24.72
CA ALA A 523 72.00 -56.28 -25.31
C ALA A 523 73.10 -57.22 -24.79
N ARG A 524 73.12 -57.52 -23.49
CA ARG A 524 74.05 -58.47 -22.87
C ARG A 524 73.86 -59.88 -23.42
N LYS A 525 72.61 -60.35 -23.54
CA LYS A 525 72.26 -61.65 -24.16
C LYS A 525 72.67 -61.69 -25.64
N ALA A 526 72.50 -60.60 -26.38
CA ALA A 526 72.91 -60.50 -27.78
C ALA A 526 74.45 -60.53 -27.93
N MET A 527 75.18 -59.80 -27.09
CA MET A 527 76.64 -59.84 -27.01
C MET A 527 77.16 -61.24 -26.68
N PHE A 528 76.56 -61.92 -25.70
CA PHE A 528 76.89 -63.31 -25.38
C PHE A 528 76.64 -64.25 -26.56
N ARG A 529 75.54 -64.10 -27.29
CA ARG A 529 75.25 -64.89 -28.50
C ARG A 529 76.26 -64.61 -29.62
N ALA A 530 76.67 -63.37 -29.81
CA ALA A 530 77.67 -62.98 -30.80
C ALA A 530 79.06 -63.54 -30.46
N GLN A 531 79.48 -63.46 -29.19
CA GLN A 531 80.71 -64.08 -28.70
C GLN A 531 80.66 -65.61 -28.81
N ALA A 532 79.53 -66.25 -28.48
CA ALA A 532 79.36 -67.69 -28.64
C ALA A 532 79.44 -68.12 -30.12
N LYS A 533 78.89 -67.33 -31.04
CA LYS A 533 79.05 -67.53 -32.49
C LYS A 533 80.51 -67.39 -32.93
N GLN A 534 81.23 -66.36 -32.47
CA GLN A 534 82.66 -66.21 -32.77
C GLN A 534 83.48 -67.40 -32.24
N VAL A 535 83.23 -67.86 -31.01
CA VAL A 535 83.91 -69.04 -30.46
C VAL A 535 83.59 -70.32 -31.26
N TYR A 536 82.35 -70.47 -31.71
CA TYR A 536 81.95 -71.58 -32.57
C TYR A 536 82.66 -71.53 -33.94
N GLU A 537 82.76 -70.36 -34.57
CA GLU A 537 83.49 -70.19 -35.83
C GLU A 537 84.99 -70.45 -35.68
N VAL A 538 85.62 -69.97 -34.60
CA VAL A 538 87.04 -70.24 -34.30
C VAL A 538 87.30 -71.74 -34.05
N ARG A 539 86.34 -72.48 -33.47
CA ARG A 539 86.44 -73.94 -33.28
C ARG A 539 86.26 -74.75 -34.57
N LYS A 540 85.67 -74.17 -35.62
CA LYS A 540 85.46 -74.82 -36.92
C LYS A 540 86.70 -74.78 -37.84
N ILE A 541 87.75 -74.05 -37.43
CA ILE A 541 89.02 -73.87 -38.16
C ILE A 541 90.11 -74.86 -37.66
N LYS A 542 89.76 -75.79 -36.76
CA LYS A 542 90.55 -77.01 -36.50
C LYS A 542 89.83 -78.21 -37.08
#